data_AF-A0AAD4BJ80-F1
#
_entry.id   AF-A0AAD4BJ80-F1
#
_cell.length_a   1.000
_cell.length_b   1.000
_cell.length_c   1.000
_cell.angle_alpha   90.00
_cell.angle_beta   90.00
_cell.angle_gamma   90.00
#
_symmetry.space_group_name_H-M   'P 1'
#
loop_
_entity.id
_entity.type
_entity.pdbx_description
1 polymer ?
#
loop_
_entity_poly.entity_id
_entity_poly.type
_entity_poly.pdbx_seq_one_letter_code
_entity_poly.pdbx_strand_id
1 'polypeptide(L)'
;MQRYQWDPQNRHEQNIEIAKCLIGNSGLFLRDGSDAEGHANNLVHPALSGLIIKFFYTGLAAVSKLFSEVFAKEVPRVMVALATTALKVVLDELASGQGEVNFRVPIYMPVYTEILGLMSKCNTSDIHCAKTKALRTQWAQIGSNGIASQESGVTHCGFDVDLD
;
A
#
# COMPACT_ATOMS: atom_id res chain seq x y z
N MET A 1 8.37 -7.82 -26.93
CA MET A 1 7.77 -7.38 -25.65
C MET A 1 6.27 -7.51 -25.78
N GLN A 2 5.68 -8.59 -25.26
CA GLN A 2 4.24 -8.83 -25.37
C GLN A 2 3.58 -8.02 -24.25
N ARG A 3 2.94 -6.90 -24.59
CA ARG A 3 2.14 -6.14 -23.62
C ARG A 3 1.04 -7.08 -23.12
N TYR A 4 0.84 -7.11 -21.81
CA TYR A 4 -0.31 -7.80 -21.21
C TYR A 4 -1.57 -7.42 -21.97
N GLN A 5 -2.26 -8.40 -22.55
CA GLN A 5 -3.56 -8.18 -23.19
C GLN A 5 -4.58 -8.08 -22.07
N TRP A 6 -5.09 -6.86 -21.87
CA TRP A 6 -6.12 -6.58 -20.88
C TRP A 6 -7.37 -7.40 -21.19
N ASP A 7 -7.85 -8.11 -20.16
CA ASP A 7 -9.06 -8.93 -20.22
C ASP A 7 -10.28 -8.06 -20.60
N PRO A 8 -11.02 -8.39 -21.67
CA PRO A 8 -12.25 -7.69 -22.05
C PRO A 8 -13.35 -7.70 -20.98
N GLN A 9 -13.31 -8.62 -20.01
CA GLN A 9 -14.21 -8.68 -18.87
C GLN A 9 -13.80 -7.72 -17.74
N ASN A 10 -12.58 -7.16 -17.80
CA ASN A 10 -12.10 -6.18 -16.86
C ASN A 10 -12.84 -4.86 -17.11
N ARG A 11 -13.79 -4.54 -16.23
CA ARG A 11 -14.76 -3.44 -16.37
C ARG A 11 -14.07 -2.08 -16.29
N HIS A 12 -13.35 -1.72 -17.35
CA HIS A 12 -12.40 -0.61 -17.42
C HIS A 12 -13.01 0.72 -16.95
N GLU A 13 -14.20 1.06 -17.45
CA GLU A 13 -14.91 2.28 -17.05
C GLU A 13 -15.24 2.29 -15.55
N GLN A 14 -15.65 1.15 -14.99
CA GLN A 14 -15.94 1.04 -13.55
C GLN A 14 -14.66 1.21 -12.72
N ASN A 15 -13.54 0.62 -13.15
CA ASN A 15 -12.26 0.76 -12.47
C ASN A 15 -11.73 2.20 -12.49
N ILE A 16 -11.91 2.92 -13.62
CA ILE A 16 -11.59 4.34 -13.73
C ILE A 16 -12.41 5.15 -12.72
N GLU A 17 -13.72 4.94 -12.66
CA GLU A 17 -14.59 5.68 -11.76
C GLU A 17 -14.31 5.35 -10.28
N ILE A 18 -13.97 4.10 -9.96
CA ILE A 18 -13.50 3.71 -8.62
C ILE A 18 -12.20 4.44 -8.28
N ALA A 19 -11.21 4.47 -9.19
CA ALA A 19 -9.95 5.16 -8.95
C ALA A 19 -10.15 6.67 -8.73
N LYS A 20 -10.97 7.32 -9.56
CA LYS A 20 -11.35 8.72 -9.38
C LYS A 20 -12.04 8.97 -8.04
N CYS A 21 -12.96 8.10 -7.65
CA CYS A 21 -13.66 8.18 -6.36
C CYS A 21 -12.69 8.08 -5.18
N LEU A 22 -11.76 7.13 -5.23
CA LEU A 22 -10.74 6.92 -4.21
C LEU A 22 -9.79 8.12 -4.06
N ILE A 23 -9.44 8.77 -5.17
CA ILE A 23 -8.59 9.98 -5.19
C ILE A 23 -9.37 11.21 -4.72
N GLY A 24 -10.56 11.45 -5.31
CA GLY A 24 -11.33 12.68 -5.15
C GLY A 24 -11.96 12.86 -3.77
N ASN A 25 -12.26 11.78 -3.06
CA ASN A 25 -12.92 11.82 -1.76
C ASN A 25 -11.95 12.04 -0.59
N SER A 26 -11.10 13.07 -0.67
CA SER A 26 -10.13 13.40 0.40
C SER A 26 -9.19 12.24 0.79
N GLY A 27 -8.78 11.43 -0.19
CA GLY A 27 -7.83 10.34 0.01
C GLY A 27 -8.42 9.10 0.69
N LEU A 28 -9.62 8.65 0.29
CA LEU A 28 -10.21 7.39 0.79
C LEU A 28 -9.30 6.18 0.56
N PHE A 29 -8.43 6.21 -0.46
CA PHE A 29 -7.43 5.15 -0.67
C PHE A 29 -6.44 4.99 0.51
N LEU A 30 -6.41 5.95 1.45
CA LEU A 30 -5.63 5.91 2.68
C LEU A 30 -6.43 5.45 3.89
N ARG A 31 -7.73 5.14 3.78
CA ARG A 31 -8.57 4.84 4.93
C ARG A 31 -9.42 3.60 4.69
N ASP A 32 -9.83 2.96 5.78
CA ASP A 32 -10.75 1.84 5.70
C ASP A 32 -11.79 1.89 6.83
N GLY A 33 -12.82 2.72 6.63
CA GLY A 33 -13.88 2.94 7.61
C GLY A 33 -13.37 3.55 8.93
N SER A 34 -14.05 3.22 10.01
CA SER A 34 -13.74 3.62 11.39
C SER A 34 -13.86 2.42 12.33
N ASP A 35 -13.24 2.50 13.51
CA ASP A 35 -13.43 1.50 14.57
C ASP A 35 -14.79 1.65 15.28
N ALA A 36 -15.07 0.74 16.23
CA ALA A 36 -16.32 0.71 16.99
C ALA A 36 -16.57 2.00 17.78
N GLU A 37 -15.51 2.70 18.15
CA GLU A 37 -15.53 3.98 18.87
C GLU A 37 -15.61 5.19 17.93
N GLY A 38 -15.65 4.97 16.61
CA GLY A 38 -15.80 6.01 15.60
C GLY A 38 -14.49 6.70 15.17
N HIS A 39 -13.32 6.18 15.56
CA HIS A 39 -12.04 6.70 15.10
C HIS A 39 -11.68 6.16 13.72
N ALA A 40 -11.32 7.06 12.81
CA ALA A 40 -10.91 6.70 11.45
C ALA A 40 -9.74 5.69 11.44
N ASN A 41 -9.83 4.70 10.55
CA ASN A 41 -8.78 3.72 10.29
C ASN A 41 -7.84 4.24 9.20
N ASN A 42 -6.91 5.11 9.58
CA ASN A 42 -5.92 5.67 8.66
C ASN A 42 -4.84 4.64 8.30
N LEU A 43 -4.43 4.64 7.04
CA LEU A 43 -3.43 3.80 6.38
C LEU A 43 -3.77 2.30 6.31
N VAL A 44 -5.01 1.92 6.61
CA VAL A 44 -5.42 0.50 6.73
C VAL A 44 -5.83 -0.13 5.40
N HIS A 45 -5.90 0.65 4.30
CA HIS A 45 -6.38 0.14 3.02
C HIS A 45 -5.63 -1.16 2.59
N PRO A 46 -6.33 -2.27 2.29
CA PRO A 46 -5.71 -3.57 2.06
C PRO A 46 -4.64 -3.57 0.96
N ALA A 47 -4.84 -2.80 -0.11
CA ALA A 47 -3.84 -2.65 -1.18
C ALA A 47 -2.49 -2.09 -0.69
N LEU A 48 -2.50 -1.18 0.30
CA LEU A 48 -1.28 -0.64 0.89
C LEU A 48 -0.54 -1.70 1.71
N SER A 49 -1.27 -2.46 2.52
CA SER A 49 -0.72 -3.59 3.28
C SER A 49 -0.06 -4.62 2.35
N GLY A 50 -0.77 -5.02 1.30
CA GLY A 50 -0.27 -5.96 0.29
C GLY A 50 1.00 -5.45 -0.40
N LEU A 51 1.02 -4.17 -0.80
CA LEU A 51 2.18 -3.56 -1.43
C LEU A 51 3.39 -3.52 -0.49
N ILE A 52 3.20 -3.16 0.78
CA ILE A 52 4.28 -3.13 1.78
C ILE A 52 4.89 -4.52 1.96
N ILE A 53 4.07 -5.55 2.12
CA ILE A 53 4.54 -6.92 2.33
C ILE A 53 5.24 -7.45 1.07
N LYS A 54 4.63 -7.29 -0.10
CA LYS A 54 5.17 -7.78 -1.37
C LYS A 54 6.47 -7.08 -1.74
N PHE A 55 6.54 -5.76 -1.58
CA PHE A 55 7.70 -5.00 -2.02
C PHE A 55 8.87 -5.05 -1.03
N PHE A 56 8.61 -4.99 0.28
CA PHE A 56 9.69 -4.89 1.26
C PHE A 56 10.09 -6.21 1.90
N TYR A 57 9.20 -7.21 1.99
CA TYR A 57 9.46 -8.45 2.74
C TYR A 57 9.51 -9.73 1.89
N THR A 58 8.99 -9.71 0.67
CA THR A 58 8.91 -10.92 -0.16
C THR A 58 10.15 -11.07 -1.05
N GLY A 59 10.64 -12.30 -1.20
CA GLY A 59 11.77 -12.65 -2.06
C GLY A 59 13.11 -12.81 -1.34
N LEU A 60 14.11 -13.31 -2.06
CA LEU A 60 15.44 -13.60 -1.50
C LEU A 60 16.25 -12.32 -1.24
N ALA A 61 16.09 -11.31 -2.08
CA ALA A 61 16.74 -10.00 -1.96
C ALA A 61 15.77 -8.91 -1.42
N ALA A 62 14.81 -9.31 -0.58
CA ALA A 62 13.87 -8.37 0.03
C ALA A 62 14.60 -7.27 0.82
N VAL A 63 14.10 -6.03 0.74
CA VAL A 63 14.71 -4.87 1.43
C VAL A 63 14.80 -5.11 2.93
N SER A 64 13.81 -5.77 3.54
CA SER A 64 13.82 -6.11 4.96
C SER A 64 14.93 -7.10 5.33
N LYS A 65 15.40 -7.94 4.40
CA LYS A 65 16.54 -8.84 4.64
C LYS A 65 17.86 -8.09 4.55
N LEU A 66 17.97 -7.17 3.60
CA LEU A 66 19.16 -6.34 3.42
C LEU A 66 19.37 -5.36 4.58
N PHE A 67 18.28 -4.90 5.20
CA PHE A 67 18.28 -3.93 6.30
C PHE A 67 17.46 -4.45 7.50
N SER A 68 17.81 -5.65 7.97
CA SER A 68 17.05 -6.38 8.99
C SER A 68 16.82 -5.57 10.27
N GLU A 69 17.83 -4.84 10.73
CA GLU A 69 17.77 -3.99 11.91
C GLU A 69 16.75 -2.84 11.78
N VAL A 70 16.51 -2.38 10.55
CA VAL A 70 15.57 -1.28 10.26
C VAL A 70 14.13 -1.78 10.17
N PHE A 71 13.91 -3.00 9.67
CA PHE A 71 12.57 -3.56 9.40
C PHE A 71 12.09 -4.58 10.45
N ALA A 72 12.96 -5.05 11.36
CA ALA A 72 12.63 -6.16 12.27
C ALA A 72 11.41 -5.91 13.16
N LYS A 73 11.22 -4.69 13.66
CA LYS A 73 10.18 -4.40 14.67
C LYS A 73 8.93 -3.76 14.09
N GLU A 74 9.10 -2.93 13.08
CA GLU A 74 8.02 -2.20 12.43
C GLU A 74 8.48 -1.71 11.06
N VAL A 75 7.55 -1.53 10.13
CA VAL A 75 7.85 -0.89 8.86
C VAL A 75 8.21 0.59 9.09
N PRO A 76 9.34 1.09 8.55
CA PRO A 76 9.70 2.50 8.68
C PRO A 76 8.66 3.41 8.04
N ARG A 77 8.38 4.55 8.68
CA ARG A 77 7.37 5.50 8.19
C ARG A 77 7.67 6.02 6.79
N VAL A 78 8.95 6.25 6.48
CA VAL A 78 9.40 6.66 5.16
C VAL A 78 9.09 5.62 4.07
N MET A 79 9.07 4.34 4.44
CA MET A 79 8.73 3.24 3.51
C MET A 79 7.22 3.10 3.35
N VAL A 80 6.45 3.35 4.41
CA VAL A 80 4.99 3.48 4.31
C VAL A 80 4.63 4.63 3.36
N ALA A 81 5.26 5.81 3.53
CA ALA A 81 5.03 6.94 2.65
C ALA A 81 5.38 6.62 1.19
N LEU A 82 6.51 5.94 0.95
CA LEU A 82 6.91 5.52 -0.39
C LEU A 82 5.89 4.57 -1.04
N ALA A 83 5.45 3.54 -0.32
CA ALA A 83 4.45 2.59 -0.83
C ALA A 83 3.11 3.29 -1.11
N THR A 84 2.69 4.18 -0.21
CA THR A 84 1.49 4.98 -0.40
C THR A 84 1.60 5.91 -1.62
N THR A 85 2.75 6.52 -1.85
CA THR A 85 3.00 7.32 -3.06
C THR A 85 2.91 6.45 -4.31
N ALA A 86 3.51 5.26 -4.32
CA ALA A 86 3.40 4.33 -5.44
C ALA A 86 1.94 3.90 -5.70
N LEU A 87 1.16 3.69 -4.64
CA LEU A 87 -0.27 3.41 -4.78
C LEU A 87 -1.02 4.60 -5.40
N LYS A 88 -0.70 5.83 -5.00
CA LYS A 88 -1.29 7.04 -5.61
C LYS A 88 -0.94 7.17 -7.09
N VAL A 89 0.31 6.87 -7.48
CA VAL A 89 0.77 6.87 -8.88
C VAL A 89 -0.08 5.92 -9.72
N VAL A 90 -0.30 4.70 -9.25
CA VAL A 90 -1.11 3.69 -9.94
C VAL A 90 -2.57 4.13 -10.05
N LEU A 91 -3.12 4.72 -8.98
CA LEU A 91 -4.49 5.25 -9.03
C LEU A 91 -4.62 6.42 -10.00
N ASP A 92 -3.61 7.30 -10.10
CA ASP A 92 -3.59 8.40 -11.07
C ASP A 92 -3.51 7.87 -12.51
N GLU A 93 -2.75 6.79 -12.73
CA GLU A 93 -2.69 6.11 -14.03
C GLU A 93 -4.07 5.59 -14.43
N LEU A 94 -4.69 4.81 -13.54
CA LEU A 94 -6.04 4.28 -13.75
C LEU A 94 -7.04 5.41 -13.99
N ALA A 95 -7.08 6.42 -13.12
CA ALA A 95 -8.05 7.52 -13.21
C ALA A 95 -7.89 8.36 -14.48
N SER A 96 -6.66 8.50 -15.00
CA SER A 96 -6.39 9.23 -16.24
C SER A 96 -6.89 8.49 -17.49
N GLY A 97 -7.04 7.17 -17.42
CA GLY A 97 -7.31 6.31 -18.58
C GLY A 97 -6.21 6.34 -19.63
N GLN A 98 -5.04 6.92 -19.32
CA GLN A 98 -3.87 6.98 -20.19
C GLN A 98 -2.89 5.89 -19.79
N GLY A 99 -2.28 5.21 -20.77
CA GLY A 99 -1.34 4.12 -20.53
C GLY A 99 0.08 4.55 -20.17
N GLU A 100 0.28 5.78 -19.70
CA GLU A 100 1.60 6.27 -19.30
C GLU A 100 1.49 7.28 -18.15
N VAL A 101 1.87 6.88 -16.94
CA VAL A 101 2.15 7.81 -15.86
C VAL A 101 3.64 8.09 -15.75
N ASN A 102 3.98 9.37 -15.82
CA ASN A 102 5.32 9.87 -15.56
C ASN A 102 5.61 9.81 -14.05
N PHE A 103 6.04 8.65 -13.55
CA PHE A 103 6.52 8.52 -12.18
C PHE A 103 7.87 9.24 -12.02
N ARG A 104 7.81 10.55 -11.77
CA ARG A 104 8.97 11.43 -11.64
C ARG A 104 8.99 12.10 -10.27
N VAL A 105 10.19 12.26 -9.73
CA VAL A 105 10.42 12.88 -8.42
C VAL A 105 9.73 14.25 -8.28
N PRO A 106 9.84 15.21 -9.22
CA PRO A 106 9.20 16.52 -9.05
C PRO A 106 7.67 16.45 -8.97
N ILE A 107 7.05 15.42 -9.56
CA ILE A 107 5.60 15.25 -9.60
C ILE A 107 5.08 14.64 -8.29
N TYR A 108 5.77 13.62 -7.77
CA TYR A 108 5.28 12.84 -6.63
C TYR A 108 5.99 13.11 -5.30
N MET A 109 7.06 13.92 -5.29
CA MET A 109 7.68 14.38 -4.04
C MET A 109 6.71 15.19 -3.14
N PRO A 110 5.84 16.07 -3.68
CA PRO A 110 4.82 16.73 -2.86
C PRO A 110 3.87 15.72 -2.21
N VAL A 111 3.41 14.71 -2.96
CA VAL A 111 2.54 13.63 -2.44
C VAL A 111 3.23 12.85 -1.32
N TYR A 112 4.48 12.45 -1.53
CA TYR A 112 5.29 11.78 -0.53
C TYR A 112 5.42 12.60 0.76
N THR A 113 5.72 13.89 0.63
CA THR A 113 5.88 14.81 1.76
C THR A 113 4.56 15.02 2.50
N GLU A 114 3.45 15.13 1.78
CA GLU A 114 2.11 15.24 2.37
C GLU A 114 1.75 13.99 3.17
N ILE A 115 2.04 12.79 2.66
CA ILE A 115 1.81 11.53 3.39
C ILE A 115 2.63 11.50 4.69
N LEU A 116 3.90 11.93 4.66
CA LEU A 116 4.70 12.07 5.88
C LEU A 116 4.08 13.07 6.86
N GLY A 117 3.56 14.19 6.37
CA GLY A 117 2.81 15.17 7.15
C GLY A 117 1.56 14.58 7.81
N LEU A 118 0.78 13.78 7.07
CA LEU A 118 -0.40 13.07 7.59
C LEU A 118 -0.02 12.05 8.67
N MET A 119 1.07 11.30 8.47
CA MET A 119 1.61 10.40 9.50
C MET A 119 2.10 11.16 10.73
N SER A 120 2.69 12.35 10.53
CA SER A 120 3.09 13.24 11.63
C SER A 120 1.86 13.70 12.43
N LYS A 121 0.80 14.11 11.74
CA LYS A 121 -0.48 14.50 12.35
C LYS A 121 -1.12 13.35 13.14
N CYS A 122 -1.00 12.09 12.69
CA CYS A 122 -1.47 10.95 13.48
C CYS A 122 -0.77 10.85 14.84
N ASN A 123 0.48 11.32 14.97
CA ASN A 123 1.19 11.29 16.25
C ASN A 123 0.74 12.36 17.25
N THR A 124 -0.06 13.33 16.83
CA THR A 124 -0.61 14.34 17.75
C THR A 124 -1.84 13.82 18.49
N SER A 125 -2.25 12.58 18.24
CA SER A 125 -3.33 11.87 18.93
C SER A 125 -2.81 10.53 19.41
N ASP A 126 -2.92 10.24 20.71
CA ASP A 126 -2.42 8.97 21.28
C ASP A 126 -3.07 7.75 20.61
N ILE A 127 -4.37 7.84 20.33
CA ILE A 127 -5.15 6.79 19.68
C ILE A 127 -4.61 6.53 18.26
N HIS A 128 -4.50 7.56 17.43
CA HIS A 128 -4.02 7.38 16.05
C HIS A 128 -2.53 7.05 15.96
N CYS A 129 -1.72 7.51 16.92
CA CYS A 129 -0.33 7.14 17.08
C CYS A 129 -0.22 5.63 17.36
N ALA A 130 -0.98 5.13 18.32
CA ALA A 130 -1.04 3.71 18.67
C ALA A 130 -1.53 2.86 17.50
N LYS A 131 -2.62 3.25 16.83
CA LYS A 131 -3.14 2.54 15.64
C LYS A 131 -2.11 2.45 14.52
N THR A 132 -1.46 3.57 14.18
CA THR A 132 -0.44 3.62 13.12
C THR A 132 0.80 2.81 13.49
N LYS A 133 1.18 2.76 14.77
CA LYS A 133 2.29 1.92 15.23
C LYS A 133 1.93 0.44 15.15
N ALA A 134 0.77 0.06 15.68
CA ALA A 134 0.28 -1.32 15.66
C ALA A 134 0.25 -1.87 14.22
N LEU A 135 -0.28 -1.08 13.28
CA LEU A 135 -0.34 -1.46 11.87
C LEU A 135 1.05 -1.72 11.25
N ARG A 136 2.02 -0.85 11.51
CA ARG A 136 3.39 -1.01 11.00
C ARG A 136 4.12 -2.20 11.62
N THR A 137 3.86 -2.49 12.90
CA THR A 137 4.37 -3.70 13.56
C THR A 137 3.72 -4.96 12.98
N GLN A 138 2.41 -4.94 12.76
CA GLN A 138 1.68 -6.05 12.15
C GLN A 138 2.21 -6.37 10.75
N TRP A 139 2.45 -5.37 9.90
CA TRP A 139 3.06 -5.59 8.58
C TRP A 139 4.44 -6.21 8.67
N ALA A 140 5.28 -5.77 9.62
CA ALA A 140 6.60 -6.35 9.83
C ALA A 140 6.52 -7.81 10.29
N GLN A 141 5.59 -8.13 11.19
CA GLN A 141 5.35 -9.49 11.66
C GLN A 141 4.84 -10.40 10.55
N ILE A 142 3.80 -9.99 9.82
CA ILE A 142 3.25 -10.77 8.70
C ILE A 142 4.31 -10.98 7.63
N GLY A 143 5.00 -9.90 7.23
CA GLY A 143 6.05 -9.96 6.21
C GLY A 143 7.20 -10.88 6.61
N SER A 144 7.61 -10.85 7.88
CA SER A 144 8.69 -11.70 8.39
C SER A 144 8.28 -13.17 8.54
N ASN A 145 7.05 -13.45 8.97
CA ASN A 145 6.54 -14.82 9.11
C ASN A 145 6.34 -15.50 7.75
N GLY A 146 5.99 -14.74 6.71
CA GLY A 146 5.94 -15.24 5.33
C GLY A 146 7.30 -15.68 4.77
N ILE A 147 8.41 -15.25 5.37
CA ILE A 147 9.78 -15.66 4.98
C ILE A 147 10.09 -17.08 5.47
N ALA A 148 9.54 -17.51 6.63
CA ALA A 148 9.80 -18.83 7.20
C ALA A 148 9.21 -19.99 6.39
N SER A 149 8.19 -19.71 5.57
CA SER A 149 7.44 -20.73 4.82
C SER A 149 7.84 -20.88 3.36
N GLN A 150 8.82 -20.10 2.86
CA GLN A 150 9.14 -19.99 1.43
C GLN A 150 10.44 -20.69 0.99
N GLU A 151 10.97 -21.66 1.75
CA GLU A 151 12.14 -22.44 1.29
C GLU A 151 11.81 -23.48 0.20
N SER A 152 10.53 -23.71 -0.13
CA SER A 152 10.18 -24.61 -1.24
C SER A 152 8.78 -24.35 -1.77
N GLY A 153 8.67 -23.73 -2.94
CA GLY A 153 7.41 -23.65 -3.69
C GLY A 153 7.31 -22.41 -4.56
N VAL A 154 7.16 -22.61 -5.88
CA VAL A 154 6.77 -21.59 -6.86
C VAL A 154 5.54 -20.85 -6.33
N THR A 155 5.70 -19.59 -5.97
CA THR A 155 4.62 -18.79 -5.41
C THR A 155 3.69 -18.37 -6.55
N HIS A 156 2.52 -19.01 -6.64
CA HIS A 156 1.46 -18.58 -7.56
C HIS A 156 1.04 -17.16 -7.15
N CYS A 157 1.12 -16.23 -8.09
CA CYS A 157 0.73 -14.83 -7.92
C CYS A 157 -0.80 -14.74 -8.10
N GLY A 158 -1.56 -14.91 -7.02
CA GLY A 158 -3.02 -14.73 -7.03
C GLY A 158 -3.50 -14.04 -5.76
N PHE A 159 -4.47 -13.14 -5.91
CA PHE A 159 -5.36 -12.75 -4.83
C PHE A 159 -6.59 -13.64 -4.99
N ASP A 160 -6.83 -14.53 -4.03
CA ASP A 160 -8.04 -15.35 -4.04
C ASP A 160 -9.18 -14.57 -3.39
N VAL A 161 -10.35 -14.65 -4.01
CA VAL A 161 -11.62 -14.17 -3.47
C VAL A 161 -12.48 -15.41 -3.27
N ASP A 162 -12.74 -15.77 -2.01
CA ASP A 162 -13.73 -16.78 -1.69
C ASP A 162 -15.12 -16.17 -1.97
N LEU A 163 -15.87 -16.84 -2.85
CA LEU A 163 -17.28 -16.55 -3.10
C LEU A 163 -18.09 -17.72 -2.52
N ASP A 164 -19.16 -17.39 -1.79
CA ASP A 164 -20.13 -18.37 -1.27
C ASP A 164 -20.76 -19.24 -2.38
#